data_AF-A0A3D5LAQ8-F1
#
_entry.id   AF-A0A3D5LAQ8-F1
#
_cell.length_a   1.000
_cell.length_b   1.000
_cell.length_c   1.000
_cell.angle_alpha   90.00
_cell.angle_beta   90.00
_cell.angle_gamma   90.00
#
_symmetry.space_group_name_H-M   'P 1'
#
loop_
_entity.id
_entity.type
_entity.pdbx_description
1 polymer ?
#
loop_
_entity_poly.entity_id
_entity_poly.type
_entity_poly.pdbx_seq_one_letter_code
_entity_poly.pdbx_strand_id
1 'polypeptide(L)'
;SFEGESVNAGCIFMDCEASADWSDRNTFVFGHNMRDESMFGSFKNLLKGTVSCKEDPYFYIYTEDKVYIYAIFAYYETRSTSDRFATFTSDASYDDYVQWATEHSLYASDADLSDRGNIVSLSTCYGSAGTKRRALLHGVLTETAAY
;
A
#
# COMPACT_ATOMS: atom_id res chain seq x y z
N SER A 1 1.80 13.13 -15.88
CA SER A 1 1.96 11.74 -16.31
C SER A 1 3.35 11.32 -15.90
N PHE A 2 3.66 10.04 -16.06
CA PHE A 2 5.03 9.53 -16.03
C PHE A 2 5.97 10.32 -16.97
N GLU A 3 5.45 10.82 -18.10
CA GLU A 3 6.19 11.65 -19.07
C GLU A 3 6.27 13.14 -18.71
N GLY A 4 5.83 13.54 -17.51
CA GLY A 4 5.84 14.94 -17.06
C GLY A 4 4.71 15.82 -17.61
N GLU A 5 3.80 15.26 -18.42
CA GLU A 5 2.66 15.99 -18.98
C GLU A 5 1.52 16.19 -17.96
N SER A 6 0.70 17.23 -18.12
CA SER A 6 -0.46 17.41 -17.25
C SER A 6 -1.59 16.46 -17.65
N VAL A 7 -1.79 15.41 -16.86
CA VAL A 7 -2.96 14.50 -16.94
C VAL A 7 -3.63 14.44 -15.58
N ASN A 8 -4.96 14.52 -15.59
CA ASN A 8 -5.78 14.50 -14.36
C ASN A 8 -5.58 13.24 -13.51
N ALA A 9 -5.16 12.13 -14.10
CA ALA A 9 -4.88 10.88 -13.40
C ALA A 9 -3.48 10.82 -12.76
N GLY A 10 -2.58 11.75 -13.08
CA GLY A 10 -1.21 11.78 -12.55
C GLY A 10 -0.37 10.56 -12.95
N CYS A 11 0.46 10.09 -12.00
CA CYS A 11 1.18 8.83 -12.03
C CYS A 11 1.10 8.17 -10.64
N ILE A 12 1.44 6.88 -10.55
CA ILE A 12 1.74 6.26 -9.27
C ILE A 12 3.14 6.77 -8.87
N PHE A 13 3.30 7.23 -7.63
CA PHE A 13 4.56 7.77 -7.14
C PHE A 13 4.92 7.23 -5.76
N MET A 14 6.20 7.02 -5.55
CA MET A 14 6.77 6.66 -4.25
C MET A 14 6.94 7.93 -3.39
N ASP A 15 6.90 7.79 -2.07
CA ASP A 15 7.27 8.87 -1.16
C ASP A 15 8.68 9.42 -1.49
N CYS A 16 8.87 10.75 -1.36
CA CYS A 16 10.13 11.37 -1.74
C CYS A 16 11.28 11.08 -0.76
N GLU A 17 10.96 10.67 0.48
CA GLU A 17 11.95 10.27 1.47
C GLU A 17 12.29 8.77 1.40
N ALA A 18 11.59 8.00 0.55
CA ALA A 18 11.81 6.58 0.45
C ALA A 18 13.10 6.22 -0.30
N SER A 19 13.73 5.14 0.15
CA SER A 19 14.91 4.55 -0.47
C SER A 19 14.53 3.93 -1.82
N ALA A 20 15.16 4.40 -2.90
CA ALA A 20 14.87 3.97 -4.27
C ALA A 20 15.09 2.46 -4.54
N ASP A 21 15.81 1.78 -3.64
CA ASP A 21 16.08 0.34 -3.70
C ASP A 21 15.08 -0.52 -2.93
N TRP A 22 14.02 0.09 -2.37
CA TRP A 22 12.96 -0.57 -1.57
C TRP A 22 13.48 -1.19 -0.26
N SER A 23 14.62 -0.72 0.25
CA SER A 23 15.22 -1.22 1.49
C SER A 23 14.55 -0.72 2.77
N ASP A 24 13.69 0.31 2.68
CA ASP A 24 12.98 0.84 3.84
C ASP A 24 12.05 -0.21 4.45
N ARG A 25 11.94 -0.17 5.77
CA ARG A 25 11.02 -1.06 6.47
C ARG A 25 9.55 -0.81 6.10
N ASN A 26 9.20 0.42 5.71
CA ASN A 26 7.89 0.75 5.16
C ASN A 26 8.02 1.78 4.04
N THR A 27 7.76 1.37 2.80
CA THR A 27 7.73 2.29 1.65
C THR A 27 6.29 2.67 1.32
N PHE A 28 5.99 3.97 1.29
CA PHE A 28 4.68 4.46 0.87
C PHE A 28 4.64 4.71 -0.64
N VAL A 29 3.57 4.23 -1.27
CA VAL A 29 3.28 4.46 -2.68
C VAL A 29 1.89 5.05 -2.81
N PHE A 30 1.78 6.13 -3.56
CA PHE A 30 0.56 6.90 -3.70
C PHE A 30 0.04 6.84 -5.12
N GLY A 31 -1.29 6.77 -5.24
CA GLY A 31 -1.98 6.78 -6.52
C GLY A 31 -3.34 7.45 -6.42
N HIS A 32 -3.83 7.99 -7.54
CA HIS A 32 -5.15 8.60 -7.59
C HIS A 32 -6.27 7.55 -7.55
N ASN A 33 -7.37 7.87 -6.87
CA ASN A 33 -8.59 7.05 -6.88
C ASN A 33 -9.49 7.51 -8.04
N MET A 34 -9.25 6.95 -9.21
CA MET A 34 -9.98 7.33 -10.42
C MET A 34 -11.35 6.67 -10.48
N ARG A 35 -12.33 7.40 -11.05
CA ARG A 35 -13.71 6.90 -11.17
C ARG A 35 -13.82 5.70 -12.12
N ASP A 36 -13.03 5.72 -13.18
CA ASP A 36 -12.89 4.66 -14.20
C ASP A 36 -12.06 3.46 -13.73
N GLU A 37 -11.68 3.43 -12.44
CA GLU A 37 -10.92 2.34 -11.81
C GLU A 37 -9.45 2.23 -12.22
N SER A 38 -8.95 3.12 -13.08
CA SER A 38 -7.52 3.26 -13.36
C SER A 38 -6.73 3.69 -12.12
N MET A 39 -5.39 3.56 -12.17
CA MET A 39 -4.48 3.89 -11.06
C MET A 39 -4.81 3.05 -9.81
N PHE A 40 -5.12 3.68 -8.67
CA PHE A 40 -5.61 2.99 -7.47
C PHE A 40 -7.13 3.08 -7.33
N GLY A 41 -7.84 3.41 -8.41
CA GLY A 41 -9.31 3.53 -8.43
C GLY A 41 -10.05 2.25 -8.09
N SER A 42 -9.46 1.09 -8.39
CA SER A 42 -10.02 -0.23 -8.05
C SER A 42 -9.97 -0.55 -6.56
N PHE A 43 -9.12 0.10 -5.74
CA PHE A 43 -9.00 -0.17 -4.31
C PHE A 43 -10.30 0.05 -3.52
N LYS A 44 -11.16 0.97 -4.00
CA LYS A 44 -12.48 1.19 -3.41
C LYS A 44 -13.34 -0.09 -3.41
N ASN A 45 -13.07 -1.03 -4.31
CA ASN A 45 -13.84 -2.27 -4.44
C ASN A 45 -13.45 -3.29 -3.36
N LEU A 46 -12.23 -3.22 -2.81
CA LEU A 46 -11.82 -3.97 -1.62
C LEU A 46 -12.56 -3.46 -0.38
N LEU A 47 -12.57 -2.13 -0.17
CA LEU A 47 -13.26 -1.50 0.97
C LEU A 47 -14.79 -1.70 0.93
N LYS A 48 -15.38 -1.81 -0.26
CA LYS A 48 -16.80 -2.13 -0.44
C LYS A 48 -17.13 -3.61 -0.28
N GLY A 49 -16.12 -4.49 -0.22
CA GLY A 49 -16.31 -5.94 -0.20
C GLY A 49 -16.80 -6.55 -1.52
N THR A 50 -16.69 -5.81 -2.62
CA THR A 50 -17.08 -6.27 -3.97
C THR A 50 -15.99 -7.11 -4.64
N VAL A 51 -14.75 -7.02 -4.16
CA VAL A 51 -13.61 -7.85 -4.54
C VAL A 51 -12.97 -8.38 -3.26
N SER A 52 -12.39 -9.58 -3.31
CA SER A 52 -11.77 -10.23 -2.15
C SER A 52 -10.35 -10.67 -2.47
N CYS A 53 -9.45 -10.52 -1.48
CA CYS A 53 -8.08 -11.00 -1.55
C CYS A 53 -7.94 -12.50 -1.22
N LYS A 54 -9.03 -13.27 -1.09
CA LYS A 54 -8.97 -14.66 -0.59
C LYS A 54 -8.22 -15.64 -1.51
N GLU A 55 -8.35 -15.48 -2.82
CA GLU A 55 -7.77 -16.41 -3.79
C GLU A 55 -6.39 -15.95 -4.27
N ASP A 56 -6.19 -14.63 -4.34
CA ASP A 56 -4.93 -13.99 -4.75
C ASP A 56 -4.61 -12.81 -3.82
N PRO A 57 -4.04 -13.08 -2.63
CA PRO A 57 -3.74 -12.04 -1.64
C PRO A 57 -2.43 -11.31 -1.93
N TYR A 58 -2.03 -11.16 -3.20
CA TYR A 58 -0.72 -10.60 -3.55
C TYR A 58 -0.84 -9.33 -4.39
N PHE A 59 0.18 -8.48 -4.27
CA PHE A 59 0.50 -7.48 -5.28
C PHE A 59 1.98 -7.52 -5.61
N TYR A 60 2.30 -6.99 -6.79
CA TYR A 60 3.63 -7.09 -7.38
C TYR A 60 4.16 -5.69 -7.70
N ILE A 61 5.44 -5.48 -7.42
CA ILE A 61 6.16 -4.28 -7.83
C ILE A 61 7.28 -4.72 -8.76
N TYR A 62 7.20 -4.23 -10.00
CA TYR A 62 8.20 -4.49 -11.03
C TYR A 62 9.16 -3.30 -11.08
N THR A 63 10.46 -3.59 -11.01
CA THR A 63 11.55 -2.65 -11.30
C THR A 63 12.29 -3.11 -12.54
N GLU A 64 13.31 -2.37 -12.96
CA GLU A 64 14.13 -2.74 -14.13
C GLU A 64 14.76 -4.14 -14.00
N ASP A 65 15.20 -4.51 -12.79
CA ASP A 65 15.96 -5.73 -12.55
C ASP A 65 15.21 -6.79 -11.72
N LYS A 66 14.11 -6.41 -11.05
CA LYS A 66 13.49 -7.24 -10.00
C LYS A 66 11.96 -7.21 -10.01
N VAL A 67 11.38 -8.30 -9.53
CA VAL A 67 9.98 -8.38 -9.14
C VAL A 67 9.91 -8.61 -7.65
N TYR A 68 9.24 -7.70 -6.94
CA TYR A 68 8.95 -7.83 -5.52
C TYR A 68 7.51 -8.30 -5.34
N ILE A 69 7.32 -9.40 -4.61
CA ILE A 69 6.03 -10.02 -4.35
C ILE A 69 5.64 -9.74 -2.90
N TYR A 70 4.49 -9.09 -2.71
CA TYR A 70 3.99 -8.70 -1.40
C TYR A 70 2.68 -9.42 -1.09
N ALA A 71 2.63 -10.10 0.06
CA ALA A 71 1.39 -10.64 0.61
C ALA A 71 0.63 -9.53 1.35
N ILE A 72 -0.63 -9.32 0.99
CA ILE A 72 -1.52 -8.35 1.63
C ILE A 72 -1.81 -8.83 3.05
N PHE A 73 -1.51 -7.99 4.05
CA PHE A 73 -1.83 -8.31 5.45
C PHE A 73 -2.94 -7.43 6.02
N ALA A 74 -3.12 -6.21 5.49
CA ALA A 74 -4.15 -5.31 5.98
C ALA A 74 -4.66 -4.35 4.90
N TYR A 75 -5.94 -4.00 4.95
CA TYR A 75 -6.45 -2.80 4.30
C TYR A 75 -7.60 -2.17 5.09
N TYR A 76 -7.64 -0.85 5.12
CA TYR A 76 -8.64 -0.09 5.88
C TYR A 76 -8.75 1.35 5.37
N GLU A 77 -9.73 2.06 5.92
CA GLU A 77 -9.91 3.48 5.70
C GLU A 77 -9.31 4.30 6.84
N THR A 78 -8.57 5.37 6.50
CA THR A 78 -8.03 6.33 7.46
C THR A 78 -8.20 7.77 6.98
N ARG A 79 -7.60 8.73 7.70
CA ARG A 79 -7.52 10.16 7.34
C ARG A 79 -6.12 10.50 6.82
N SER A 80 -6.05 11.50 5.94
CA SER A 80 -4.79 11.98 5.33
C SER A 80 -3.81 12.60 6.34
N THR A 81 -4.28 12.97 7.54
CA THR A 81 -3.47 13.49 8.64
C THR A 81 -3.20 12.43 9.70
N SER A 82 -3.48 11.16 9.40
CA SER A 82 -3.21 10.09 10.36
C SER A 82 -1.71 9.91 10.50
N ASP A 83 -1.29 9.71 11.73
CA ASP A 83 -0.03 9.08 12.15
C ASP A 83 0.19 7.64 11.61
N ARG A 84 -0.62 7.19 10.65
CA ARG A 84 -0.44 5.91 9.94
C ARG A 84 0.47 6.04 8.72
N PHE A 85 0.80 7.26 8.30
CA PHE A 85 1.95 7.55 7.45
C PHE A 85 3.21 7.60 8.31
N ALA A 86 3.54 6.47 8.93
CA ALA A 86 4.64 6.36 9.89
C ALA A 86 5.83 5.65 9.23
N THR A 87 7.00 6.26 9.37
CA THR A 87 8.29 5.59 9.33
C THR A 87 8.64 5.16 10.74
N PHE A 88 9.06 3.91 10.93
CA PHE A 88 9.46 3.39 12.24
C PHE A 88 10.92 2.93 12.22
N THR A 89 11.65 3.22 13.31
CA THR A 89 13.10 3.02 13.41
C THR A 89 13.50 1.89 14.35
N SER A 90 12.52 1.20 14.96
CA SER A 90 12.74 0.08 15.87
C SER A 90 11.78 -1.07 15.61
N ASP A 91 12.15 -2.27 16.04
CA ASP A 91 11.32 -3.47 15.98
C ASP A 91 10.02 -3.31 16.78
N ALA A 92 10.05 -2.68 17.96
CA ALA A 92 8.85 -2.42 18.74
C ALA A 92 7.85 -1.54 17.98
N SER A 93 8.33 -0.47 17.34
CA SER A 93 7.49 0.40 16.52
C SER A 93 6.99 -0.26 15.23
N TYR A 94 7.72 -1.25 14.69
CA TYR A 94 7.25 -2.08 13.59
C TYR A 94 6.08 -2.96 14.06
N ASP A 95 6.28 -3.66 15.18
CA ASP A 95 5.31 -4.61 15.74
C ASP A 95 4.02 -3.88 16.12
N ASP A 96 4.12 -2.72 16.77
CA ASP A 96 2.97 -1.86 17.12
C ASP A 96 2.20 -1.42 15.87
N TYR A 97 2.91 -1.05 14.80
CA TYR A 97 2.29 -0.59 13.55
C TYR A 97 1.53 -1.71 12.85
N VAL A 98 2.17 -2.87 12.68
CA VAL A 98 1.59 -4.02 11.99
C VAL A 98 0.45 -4.63 12.78
N GLN A 99 0.59 -4.72 14.11
CA GLN A 99 -0.50 -5.16 14.99
C GLN A 99 -1.71 -4.24 14.84
N TRP A 100 -1.51 -2.92 14.97
CA TRP A 100 -2.60 -1.97 14.83
C TRP A 100 -3.28 -2.07 13.46
N ALA A 101 -2.49 -2.13 12.38
CA ALA A 101 -3.00 -2.24 11.01
C ALA A 101 -3.83 -3.52 10.81
N THR A 102 -3.39 -4.64 11.39
CA THR A 102 -4.08 -5.93 11.33
C THR A 102 -5.41 -5.89 12.11
N GLU A 103 -5.40 -5.35 13.33
CA GLU A 103 -6.60 -5.22 14.18
C GLU A 103 -7.69 -4.31 13.57
N HIS A 104 -7.29 -3.32 12.78
CA HIS A 104 -8.20 -2.37 12.14
C HIS A 104 -8.51 -2.71 10.68
N SER A 105 -7.94 -3.80 10.18
CA SER A 105 -8.14 -4.27 8.80
C SER A 105 -9.57 -4.75 8.58
N LEU A 106 -10.10 -4.50 7.38
CA LEU A 106 -11.33 -5.12 6.89
C LEU A 106 -11.09 -6.53 6.32
N TYR A 107 -9.85 -7.01 6.37
CA TYR A 107 -9.41 -8.31 5.87
C TYR A 107 -8.61 -9.04 6.93
N ALA A 108 -9.03 -10.28 7.20
CA ALA A 108 -8.28 -11.22 8.02
C ALA A 108 -7.27 -11.94 7.10
N SER A 109 -5.99 -11.61 7.25
CA SER A 109 -4.90 -12.18 6.48
C SER A 109 -4.22 -13.34 7.22
N ASP A 110 -3.72 -14.29 6.45
CA ASP A 110 -2.85 -15.38 6.92
C ASP A 110 -1.35 -15.08 6.65
N ALA A 111 -1.01 -13.86 6.25
CA ALA A 111 0.37 -13.46 5.97
C ALA A 111 1.25 -13.57 7.23
N ASP A 112 2.44 -14.15 7.08
CA ASP A 112 3.43 -14.24 8.16
C ASP A 112 4.19 -12.92 8.31
N LEU A 113 4.16 -12.37 9.51
CA LEU A 113 4.78 -11.09 9.89
C LEU A 113 5.88 -11.28 10.93
N SER A 114 6.16 -12.52 11.35
CA SER A 114 7.06 -12.85 12.47
C SER A 114 8.52 -12.46 12.20
N ASP A 115 8.96 -12.54 10.94
CA ASP A 115 10.31 -12.14 10.52
C ASP A 115 10.49 -10.62 10.35
N ARG A 116 9.42 -9.84 10.56
CA ARG A 116 9.41 -8.37 10.39
C ARG A 116 9.93 -7.93 9.01
N GLY A 117 9.46 -8.61 7.96
CA GLY A 117 9.83 -8.29 6.58
C GLY A 117 9.47 -6.85 6.19
N ASN A 118 10.18 -6.29 5.19
CA ASN A 118 9.86 -4.96 4.70
C ASN A 118 8.41 -4.90 4.19
N ILE A 119 7.71 -3.83 4.53
CA ILE A 119 6.33 -3.61 4.10
C ILE A 119 6.24 -2.51 3.04
N VAL A 120 5.20 -2.58 2.22
CA VAL A 120 4.78 -1.51 1.32
C VAL A 120 3.35 -1.11 1.65
N SER A 121 3.14 0.20 1.72
CA SER A 121 1.85 0.81 2.02
C SER A 121 1.33 1.59 0.81
N LEU A 122 0.31 1.05 0.16
CA LEU A 122 -0.35 1.66 -0.99
C LEU A 122 -1.48 2.58 -0.50
N SER A 123 -1.43 3.86 -0.88
CA SER A 123 -2.37 4.89 -0.40
C SER A 123 -3.10 5.59 -1.53
N THR A 124 -4.42 5.75 -1.36
CA THR A 124 -5.24 6.54 -2.29
C THR A 124 -6.34 7.35 -1.58
N CYS A 125 -6.83 8.42 -2.21
CA CYS A 125 -8.00 9.16 -1.73
C CYS A 125 -9.24 8.26 -1.64
N TYR A 126 -10.13 8.46 -0.69
CA TYR A 126 -11.39 7.71 -0.61
C TYR A 126 -12.63 8.60 -0.52
N GLY A 127 -13.58 8.41 -1.43
CA GLY A 127 -14.81 9.22 -1.52
C GLY A 127 -14.74 10.33 -2.58
N SER A 128 -15.44 11.43 -2.34
CA SER A 128 -15.54 12.54 -3.29
C SER A 128 -14.21 13.30 -3.46
N ALA A 129 -14.08 14.01 -4.58
CA ALA A 129 -12.92 14.89 -4.82
C ALA A 129 -12.73 15.88 -3.64
N GLY A 130 -11.48 16.10 -3.22
CA GLY A 130 -11.14 16.94 -2.07
C GLY A 130 -11.30 16.27 -0.69
N THR A 131 -11.69 15.00 -0.64
CA THR A 131 -11.78 14.23 0.60
C THR A 131 -10.44 14.12 1.33
N LYS A 132 -10.50 14.18 2.67
CA LYS A 132 -9.39 13.86 3.56
C LYS A 132 -9.31 12.36 3.90
N ARG A 133 -10.28 11.56 3.47
CA ARG A 133 -10.27 10.11 3.72
C ARG A 133 -9.27 9.45 2.76
N ARG A 134 -8.61 8.40 3.23
CA ARG A 134 -7.64 7.61 2.50
C ARG A 134 -7.97 6.13 2.64
N ALA A 135 -7.80 5.38 1.58
CA ALA A 135 -7.70 3.93 1.64
C ALA A 135 -6.21 3.59 1.77
N LEU A 136 -5.88 2.75 2.75
CA LEU A 136 -4.55 2.16 2.89
C LEU A 136 -4.65 0.65 2.69
N LEU A 137 -3.71 0.12 1.92
CA LEU A 137 -3.48 -1.31 1.74
C LEU A 137 -2.01 -1.58 2.03
N HIS A 138 -1.74 -2.57 2.86
CA HIS A 138 -0.41 -2.94 3.28
C HIS A 138 -0.08 -4.36 2.83
N GLY A 139 1.12 -4.53 2.31
CA GLY A 139 1.69 -5.85 2.05
C GLY A 139 3.06 -6.01 2.67
N VAL A 140 3.39 -7.24 3.06
CA VAL A 140 4.71 -7.64 3.53
C VAL A 140 5.45 -8.38 2.42
N LEU A 141 6.72 -8.08 2.22
CA LEU A 141 7.55 -8.70 1.19
C LEU A 141 7.71 -10.20 1.51
N THR A 142 7.32 -11.05 0.56
CA THR A 142 7.47 -12.51 0.70
C THR A 142 8.56 -13.06 -0.20
N GLU A 143 8.76 -12.47 -1.38
CA GLU A 143 9.73 -12.95 -2.36
C GLU A 143 10.28 -11.81 -3.21
N THR A 144 11.55 -11.94 -3.60
CA THR A 144 12.19 -11.10 -4.62
C THR A 144 12.74 -12.00 -5.71
N ALA A 145 12.26 -11.82 -6.94
CA ALA A 145 12.72 -12.53 -8.12
C ALA A 145 13.47 -11.59 -9.06
N ALA A 146 14.35 -12.14 -9.91
CA ALA A 146 14.92 -11.39 -11.03
C ALA A 146 13.85 -11.17 -12.11
N TYR A 147 13.86 -9.99 -12.73
CA TYR A 147 12.99 -9.66 -13.86
C TYR A 147 13.68 -9.95 -15.20
#